data_AF-A0A7G9FGG0-F1
#
_entry.id   AF-A0A7G9FGG0-F1
#
_cell.length_a   1.000
_cell.length_b   1.000
_cell.length_c   1.000
_cell.angle_alpha   90.00
_cell.angle_beta   90.00
_cell.angle_gamma   90.00
#
_symmetry.space_group_name_H-M   'P 1'
#
loop_
_entity.id
_entity.type
_entity.pdbx_description
1 polymer ?
#
loop_
_entity_poly.entity_id
_entity_poly.type
_entity_poly.pdbx_seq_one_letter_code
_entity_poly.pdbx_strand_id
1 'polypeptide(L)'
;MKRIRITLVCILALTLPLPFLFSEAISAEAQKEIDGFMTLRMNLASCASPETALSEIEAYTAEHFSENALASFTDEEKLIFENFKILEQYNYMRQIPSMEGSLKSLIRTQYDKNDAYFSAHKNGEINKWLWSTAADMLSCNLSYATVGVIMRDGIAVKKYYEKALNEDPAMSYALTNIAQWYYFAPSIGGGSKTKAGEYFERAVRDARTDAETYFAKIFLSQFLFDDKAQKAESAKLLDEADALQRGGSYIAWIKKVNKAGYSLLQYNAKKMTPDDIEKKLAKQNDSF
;
A
#
# COMPACT_ATOMS: atom_id res chain seq x y z
N MET A 1 -70.45 -9.08 -36.22
CA MET A 1 -69.47 -10.15 -35.88
C MET A 1 -68.26 -10.03 -36.79
N LYS A 2 -67.09 -9.69 -36.24
CA LYS A 2 -65.74 -10.10 -36.70
C LYS A 2 -64.77 -9.62 -35.61
N ARG A 3 -64.37 -10.56 -34.73
CA ARG A 3 -63.34 -10.32 -33.71
C ARG A 3 -61.98 -10.36 -34.40
N ILE A 4 -61.26 -9.23 -34.41
CA ILE A 4 -59.88 -9.16 -34.87
C ILE A 4 -59.01 -9.71 -33.73
N ARG A 5 -58.38 -10.86 -33.96
CA ARG A 5 -57.35 -11.41 -33.06
C ARG A 5 -56.04 -10.72 -33.41
N ILE A 6 -55.52 -9.89 -32.50
CA ILE A 6 -54.16 -9.38 -32.58
C ILE A 6 -53.27 -10.47 -31.97
N THR A 7 -52.54 -11.17 -32.82
CA THR A 7 -51.50 -12.12 -32.40
C THR A 7 -50.29 -11.32 -31.93
N LEU A 8 -50.03 -11.35 -30.63
CA LEU A 8 -48.83 -10.80 -30.03
C LEU A 8 -47.64 -11.69 -30.41
N VAL A 9 -46.81 -11.24 -31.34
CA VAL A 9 -45.53 -11.90 -31.64
C VAL A 9 -44.55 -11.49 -30.55
N CYS A 10 -44.37 -12.36 -29.56
CA CYS A 10 -43.27 -12.24 -28.60
C CYS A 10 -41.94 -12.44 -29.35
N ILE A 11 -41.29 -11.33 -29.71
CA ILE A 11 -39.89 -11.34 -30.13
C ILE A 11 -39.07 -11.65 -28.88
N LEU A 12 -38.75 -12.93 -28.68
CA LEU A 12 -37.68 -13.37 -27.80
C LEU A 12 -36.37 -12.84 -28.39
N ALA A 13 -35.98 -11.64 -27.99
CA ALA A 13 -34.61 -11.18 -28.13
C ALA A 13 -33.74 -12.12 -27.28
N LEU A 14 -33.12 -13.10 -27.93
CA LEU A 14 -31.97 -13.80 -27.40
C LEU A 14 -30.87 -12.77 -27.17
N THR A 15 -30.85 -12.17 -25.98
CA THR A 15 -29.67 -11.49 -25.47
C THR A 15 -28.66 -12.60 -25.18
N LEU A 16 -27.86 -12.95 -26.19
CA LEU A 16 -26.60 -13.62 -25.96
C LEU A 16 -25.85 -12.76 -24.93
N PRO A 17 -25.44 -13.30 -23.77
CA PRO A 17 -24.55 -12.56 -22.91
C PRO A 17 -23.30 -12.27 -23.74
N LEU A 18 -23.02 -10.99 -24.00
CA LEU A 18 -21.67 -10.60 -24.38
C LEU A 18 -20.76 -11.22 -23.30
N PRO A 19 -19.71 -11.97 -23.66
CA PRO A 19 -18.69 -12.28 -22.68
C PRO A 19 -18.23 -10.94 -22.14
N PHE A 20 -18.48 -10.69 -20.85
CA PHE A 20 -17.70 -9.73 -20.11
C PHE A 20 -16.26 -10.17 -20.37
N LEU A 21 -15.53 -9.37 -21.13
CA LEU A 21 -14.09 -9.47 -21.22
C LEU A 21 -13.61 -9.07 -19.84
N PHE A 22 -13.63 -10.03 -18.91
CA PHE A 22 -12.95 -9.92 -17.64
C PHE A 22 -11.53 -9.45 -17.95
N SER A 23 -11.06 -8.43 -17.24
CA SER A 23 -9.65 -8.21 -16.97
C SER A 23 -9.01 -9.58 -16.83
N GLU A 24 -7.95 -9.84 -17.59
CA GLU A 24 -7.17 -11.04 -17.33
C GLU A 24 -6.80 -10.98 -15.86
N ALA A 25 -7.42 -11.85 -15.08
CA ALA A 25 -7.10 -12.01 -13.69
C ALA A 25 -5.58 -12.17 -13.63
N ILE A 26 -4.94 -11.45 -12.70
CA ILE A 26 -3.49 -11.55 -12.51
C ILE A 26 -3.09 -13.03 -12.54
N SER A 27 -2.06 -13.37 -13.33
CA SER A 27 -1.67 -14.76 -13.47
C SER A 27 -1.29 -15.35 -12.10
N ALA A 28 -1.43 -16.67 -11.94
CA ALA A 28 -1.05 -17.32 -10.70
C ALA A 28 0.45 -17.14 -10.41
N GLU A 29 1.26 -17.13 -11.47
CA GLU A 29 2.69 -16.83 -11.45
C GLU A 29 2.93 -15.40 -10.98
N ALA A 30 2.15 -14.41 -11.45
CA ALA A 30 2.30 -13.03 -11.01
C ALA A 30 1.87 -12.82 -9.56
N GLN A 31 0.78 -13.48 -9.13
CA GLN A 31 0.38 -13.45 -7.72
C GLN A 31 1.46 -14.05 -6.83
N LYS A 32 2.11 -15.14 -7.26
CA LYS A 32 3.23 -15.75 -6.54
C LYS A 32 4.42 -14.80 -6.43
N GLU A 33 4.74 -14.05 -7.48
CA GLU A 33 5.82 -13.04 -7.44
C GLU A 33 5.48 -11.87 -6.53
N ILE A 34 4.21 -11.43 -6.49
CA ILE A 34 3.76 -10.40 -5.53
C ILE A 34 3.92 -10.90 -4.10
N ASP A 35 3.45 -12.11 -3.79
CA ASP A 35 3.55 -12.68 -2.46
C ASP A 35 5.02 -12.89 -2.03
N GLY A 36 5.86 -13.30 -2.97
CA GLY A 36 7.31 -13.41 -2.79
C GLY A 36 7.95 -12.06 -2.47
N PHE A 37 7.65 -11.02 -3.25
CA PHE A 37 8.16 -9.67 -2.99
C PHE A 37 7.63 -9.09 -1.68
N MET A 38 6.37 -9.32 -1.31
CA MET A 38 5.83 -8.90 -0.02
C MET A 38 6.54 -9.59 1.15
N THR A 39 6.91 -10.86 0.98
CA THR A 39 7.72 -11.60 1.95
C THR A 39 9.14 -11.02 2.06
N LEU A 40 9.77 -10.68 0.92
CA LEU A 40 11.04 -9.95 0.92
C LEU A 40 10.91 -8.66 1.74
N ARG A 41 9.92 -7.81 1.46
CA ARG A 41 9.69 -6.55 2.16
C ARG A 41 9.59 -6.72 3.68
N MET A 42 8.84 -7.72 4.13
CA MET A 42 8.75 -8.05 5.56
C MET A 42 10.13 -8.37 6.15
N ASN A 43 10.97 -9.10 5.40
CA ASN A 43 12.29 -9.53 5.86
C ASN A 43 13.39 -8.47 5.74
N LEU A 44 13.24 -7.46 4.87
CA LEU A 44 14.18 -6.35 4.77
C LEU A 44 14.29 -5.54 6.07
N ALA A 45 13.27 -5.61 6.93
CA ALA A 45 13.32 -5.06 8.29
C ALA A 45 14.39 -5.70 9.19
N SER A 46 14.92 -6.88 8.83
CA SER A 46 16.04 -7.55 9.52
C SER A 46 17.42 -7.07 9.06
N CYS A 47 17.51 -6.33 7.95
CA CYS A 47 18.79 -5.88 7.43
C CYS A 47 19.50 -4.94 8.42
N ALA A 48 20.83 -5.05 8.50
CA ALA A 48 21.64 -4.26 9.42
C ALA A 48 21.71 -2.77 9.04
N SER A 49 21.51 -2.44 7.76
CA SER A 49 21.49 -1.07 7.27
C SER A 49 20.58 -0.91 6.04
N PRO A 50 20.17 0.33 5.70
CA PRO A 50 19.44 0.61 4.47
C PRO A 50 20.19 0.18 3.20
N GLU A 51 21.53 0.28 3.18
CA GLU A 51 22.35 -0.18 2.04
C GLU A 51 22.25 -1.69 1.86
N THR A 52 22.32 -2.48 2.93
CA THR A 52 22.13 -3.93 2.85
C THR A 52 20.73 -4.26 2.31
N ALA A 53 19.69 -3.57 2.80
CA ALA A 53 18.34 -3.77 2.29
C ALA A 53 18.22 -3.45 0.78
N LEU A 54 18.88 -2.38 0.31
CA LEU A 54 18.93 -2.05 -1.12
C LEU A 54 19.62 -3.15 -1.93
N SER A 55 20.73 -3.71 -1.44
CA SER A 55 21.40 -4.84 -2.10
C SER A 55 20.52 -6.09 -2.17
N GLU A 56 19.75 -6.40 -1.13
CA GLU A 56 18.79 -7.52 -1.15
C GLU A 56 17.65 -7.29 -2.15
N ILE A 57 17.14 -6.06 -2.26
CA ILE A 57 16.15 -5.70 -3.29
C ILE A 57 16.77 -5.87 -4.69
N GLU A 58 17.99 -5.39 -4.90
CA GLU A 58 18.68 -5.52 -6.19
C GLU A 58 18.88 -7.00 -6.57
N ALA A 59 19.34 -7.82 -5.62
CA ALA A 59 19.52 -9.25 -5.82
C ALA A 59 18.20 -9.96 -6.21
N TYR A 60 17.12 -9.72 -5.45
CA TYR A 60 15.80 -10.28 -5.77
C TYR A 60 15.36 -9.85 -7.17
N THR A 61 15.50 -8.57 -7.51
CA THR A 61 15.03 -8.07 -8.82
C THR A 61 15.88 -8.55 -9.98
N ALA A 62 17.18 -8.83 -9.77
CA ALA A 62 18.04 -9.42 -10.80
C ALA A 62 17.64 -10.87 -11.12
N GLU A 63 17.17 -11.62 -10.12
CA GLU A 63 16.69 -12.99 -10.29
C GLU A 63 15.26 -13.03 -10.86
N HIS A 64 14.33 -12.34 -10.21
CA HIS A 64 12.89 -12.47 -10.48
C HIS A 64 12.37 -11.51 -11.55
N PHE A 65 12.99 -10.32 -11.68
CA PHE A 65 12.50 -9.26 -12.57
C PHE A 65 13.44 -9.00 -13.78
N SER A 66 14.27 -9.99 -14.14
CA SER A 66 15.07 -9.95 -15.37
C SER A 66 14.21 -10.07 -16.63
N GLU A 67 14.72 -9.63 -17.79
CA GLU A 67 13.99 -9.76 -19.07
C GLU A 67 13.55 -11.21 -19.34
N ASN A 68 14.41 -12.18 -19.04
CA ASN A 68 14.10 -13.60 -19.22
C ASN A 68 13.06 -14.09 -18.22
N ALA A 69 13.17 -13.69 -16.94
CA ALA A 69 12.21 -14.08 -15.92
C ALA A 69 10.82 -13.47 -16.21
N LEU A 70 10.79 -12.25 -16.76
CA LEU A 70 9.55 -11.53 -17.05
C LEU A 70 8.96 -11.83 -18.45
N ALA A 71 9.56 -12.72 -19.23
CA ALA A 71 9.21 -12.92 -20.64
C ALA A 71 7.75 -13.34 -20.86
N SER A 72 7.15 -14.09 -19.93
CA SER A 72 5.76 -14.57 -20.00
C SER A 72 4.73 -13.62 -19.39
N PHE A 73 5.16 -12.55 -18.72
CA PHE A 73 4.27 -11.64 -18.02
C PHE A 73 3.76 -10.54 -18.95
N THR A 74 2.54 -10.08 -18.69
CA THR A 74 1.93 -8.94 -19.37
C THR A 74 2.64 -7.63 -19.01
N ASP A 75 2.43 -6.58 -19.80
CA ASP A 75 2.97 -5.25 -19.50
C ASP A 75 2.38 -4.67 -18.22
N GLU A 76 1.14 -5.03 -17.87
CA GLU A 76 0.50 -4.63 -16.60
C GLU A 76 1.19 -5.26 -15.39
N GLU A 77 1.43 -6.57 -15.43
CA GLU A 77 2.12 -7.31 -14.36
C GLU A 77 3.55 -6.80 -14.17
N LYS A 78 4.28 -6.56 -15.25
CA LYS A 78 5.62 -5.95 -15.19
C LYS A 78 5.59 -4.57 -14.53
N LEU A 79 4.59 -3.75 -14.83
CA LEU A 79 4.43 -2.43 -14.23
C LEU A 79 4.11 -2.52 -12.73
N ILE A 80 3.30 -3.51 -12.31
CA ILE A 80 3.03 -3.79 -10.89
C ILE A 80 4.33 -4.14 -10.15
N PHE A 81 5.14 -5.05 -10.71
CA PHE A 81 6.43 -5.43 -10.12
C PHE A 81 7.40 -4.26 -10.05
N GLU A 82 7.44 -3.42 -11.10
CA GLU A 82 8.27 -2.22 -11.10
C GLU A 82 7.81 -1.23 -10.01
N ASN A 83 6.51 -1.02 -9.84
CA ASN A 83 5.99 -0.17 -8.76
C ASN A 83 6.42 -0.68 -7.38
N PHE A 84 6.31 -1.99 -7.13
CA PHE A 84 6.76 -2.60 -5.88
C PHE A 84 8.25 -2.38 -5.62
N LYS A 85 9.08 -2.66 -6.63
CA LYS A 85 10.53 -2.43 -6.56
C LYS A 85 10.83 -0.97 -6.22
N ILE A 86 10.28 -0.03 -6.99
CA ILE A 86 10.59 1.39 -6.84
C ILE A 86 10.10 1.93 -5.51
N LEU A 87 8.92 1.51 -5.05
CA LEU A 87 8.40 1.87 -3.73
C LEU A 87 9.35 1.44 -2.61
N GLU A 88 9.82 0.20 -2.67
CA GLU A 88 10.67 -0.33 -1.62
C GLU A 88 12.08 0.27 -1.66
N GLN A 89 12.66 0.46 -2.85
CA GLN A 89 13.91 1.21 -3.00
C GLN A 89 13.77 2.61 -2.41
N TYR A 90 12.68 3.33 -2.73
CA TYR A 90 12.41 4.64 -2.18
C TYR A 90 12.37 4.65 -0.64
N ASN A 91 11.75 3.64 -0.02
CA ASN A 91 11.64 3.53 1.45
C ASN A 91 13.00 3.40 2.15
N TYR A 92 14.00 2.80 1.51
CA TYR A 92 15.35 2.67 2.06
C TYR A 92 16.29 3.80 1.62
N MET A 93 16.23 4.23 0.36
CA MET A 93 17.04 5.35 -0.15
C MET A 93 16.82 6.64 0.66
N ARG A 94 15.59 6.91 1.10
CA ARG A 94 15.28 8.10 1.93
C ARG A 94 15.93 8.10 3.32
N GLN A 95 16.48 6.97 3.74
CA GLN A 95 17.21 6.84 5.00
C GLN A 95 18.71 7.12 4.82
N ILE A 96 19.18 7.26 3.57
CA ILE A 96 20.57 7.48 3.20
C ILE A 96 20.73 8.94 2.73
N PRO A 97 21.38 9.83 3.50
CA PRO A 97 21.47 11.25 3.17
C PRO A 97 22.03 11.56 1.77
N SER A 98 23.00 10.77 1.29
CA SER A 98 23.60 10.96 -0.03
C SER A 98 22.65 10.68 -1.20
N MET A 99 21.52 10.01 -0.96
CA MET A 99 20.53 9.66 -2.00
C MET A 99 19.33 10.60 -2.04
N GLU A 100 19.21 11.57 -1.13
CA GLU A 100 18.04 12.46 -1.05
C GLU A 100 17.74 13.19 -2.37
N GLY A 101 18.79 13.60 -3.09
CA GLY A 101 18.68 14.34 -4.36
C GLY A 101 18.04 13.56 -5.52
N SER A 102 18.01 12.22 -5.48
CA SER A 102 17.46 11.39 -6.57
C SER A 102 16.04 10.89 -6.31
N LEU A 103 15.52 11.01 -5.08
CA LEU A 103 14.23 10.43 -4.69
C LEU A 103 13.05 11.02 -5.48
N LYS A 104 13.05 12.34 -5.68
CA LYS A 104 11.97 13.03 -6.40
C LYS A 104 11.88 12.59 -7.86
N SER A 105 13.01 12.47 -8.56
CA SER A 105 13.03 12.05 -9.96
C SER A 105 12.68 10.56 -10.11
N LEU A 106 13.14 9.72 -9.16
CA LEU A 106 12.79 8.30 -9.11
C LEU A 106 11.27 8.09 -9.05
N ILE A 107 10.62 8.69 -8.06
CA ILE A 107 9.17 8.58 -7.86
C ILE A 107 8.40 9.23 -9.01
N ARG A 108 8.84 10.40 -9.49
CA ARG A 108 8.16 11.08 -10.60
C ARG A 108 8.17 10.24 -11.87
N THR A 109 9.31 9.64 -12.20
CA THR A 109 9.44 8.77 -13.38
C THR A 109 8.48 7.59 -13.32
N GLN A 110 8.39 6.92 -12.16
CA GLN A 110 7.48 5.79 -12.01
C GLN A 110 6.01 6.21 -12.01
N TYR A 111 5.68 7.35 -11.39
CA TYR A 111 4.36 7.94 -11.49
C TYR A 111 3.96 8.20 -12.96
N ASP A 112 4.85 8.80 -13.76
CA ASP A 112 4.57 9.13 -15.16
C ASP A 112 4.36 7.87 -16.02
N LYS A 113 5.05 6.76 -15.72
CA LYS A 113 4.79 5.45 -16.37
C LYS A 113 3.40 4.93 -16.07
N ASN A 114 2.96 5.00 -14.81
CA ASN A 114 1.61 4.62 -14.43
C ASN A 114 0.57 5.48 -15.15
N ASP A 115 0.74 6.81 -15.12
CA ASP A 115 -0.17 7.76 -15.78
C ASP A 115 -0.30 7.50 -17.29
N ALA A 116 0.82 7.19 -17.96
CA ALA A 116 0.83 6.78 -19.36
C ALA A 116 0.06 5.48 -19.60
N TYR A 117 0.23 4.48 -18.72
CA TYR A 117 -0.51 3.22 -18.79
C TYR A 117 -2.02 3.45 -18.62
N PHE A 118 -2.44 4.17 -17.59
CA PHE A 118 -3.86 4.51 -17.36
C PHE A 118 -4.45 5.28 -18.55
N SER A 119 -3.69 6.19 -19.15
CA SER A 119 -4.13 6.97 -20.31
C SER A 119 -4.35 6.09 -21.55
N ALA A 120 -3.44 5.14 -21.80
CA ALA A 120 -3.55 4.17 -22.90
C ALA A 120 -4.69 3.17 -22.69
N HIS A 121 -5.02 2.84 -21.43
CA HIS A 121 -6.02 1.84 -21.06
C HIS A 121 -7.28 2.45 -20.43
N LYS A 122 -7.59 3.72 -20.73
CA LYS A 122 -8.72 4.47 -20.11
C LYS A 122 -10.09 3.81 -20.21
N ASN A 123 -10.28 2.92 -21.18
CA ASN A 123 -11.52 2.17 -21.41
C ASN A 123 -11.36 0.67 -21.15
N GLY A 124 -10.17 0.24 -20.73
CA GLY A 124 -9.88 -1.15 -20.37
C GLY A 124 -10.18 -1.40 -18.90
N GLU A 125 -10.32 -2.68 -18.56
CA GLU A 125 -10.28 -3.10 -17.17
C GLU A 125 -8.81 -3.09 -16.70
N ILE A 126 -8.58 -2.61 -15.48
CA ILE A 126 -7.24 -2.47 -14.89
C ILE A 126 -7.26 -3.24 -13.57
N ASN A 127 -6.23 -4.05 -13.35
CA ASN A 127 -6.12 -4.95 -12.23
C ASN A 127 -6.01 -4.19 -10.90
N LYS A 128 -6.64 -4.73 -9.84
CA LYS A 128 -6.57 -4.23 -8.46
C LYS A 128 -5.16 -3.95 -7.95
N TRP A 129 -4.16 -4.75 -8.35
CA TRP A 129 -2.78 -4.57 -7.93
C TRP A 129 -2.15 -3.35 -8.59
N LEU A 130 -2.46 -3.07 -9.86
CA LEU A 130 -2.00 -1.85 -10.52
C LEU A 130 -2.68 -0.62 -9.91
N TRP A 131 -3.99 -0.66 -9.66
CA TRP A 131 -4.67 0.42 -8.93
C TRP A 131 -4.01 0.70 -7.58
N SER A 132 -3.72 -0.33 -6.80
CA SER A 132 -3.13 -0.18 -5.46
C SER A 132 -1.71 0.37 -5.51
N THR A 133 -0.83 -0.22 -6.33
CA THR A 133 0.57 0.18 -6.39
C THR A 133 0.78 1.54 -7.08
N ALA A 134 -0.07 1.89 -8.04
CA ALA A 134 -0.07 3.24 -8.61
C ALA A 134 -0.56 4.31 -7.62
N ALA A 135 -1.46 3.95 -6.70
CA ALA A 135 -1.88 4.84 -5.62
C ALA A 135 -0.73 5.15 -4.67
N ASP A 136 0.13 4.17 -4.36
CA ASP A 136 1.38 4.37 -3.61
C ASP A 136 2.30 5.35 -4.34
N MET A 137 2.53 5.14 -5.65
CA MET A 137 3.37 6.02 -6.46
C MET A 137 2.85 7.46 -6.51
N LEU A 138 1.54 7.63 -6.69
CA LEU A 138 0.91 8.95 -6.63
C LEU A 138 1.06 9.58 -5.25
N SER A 139 0.83 8.82 -4.17
CA SER A 139 0.98 9.30 -2.79
C SER A 139 2.40 9.79 -2.51
N CYS A 140 3.41 8.99 -2.89
CA CYS A 140 4.82 9.37 -2.78
C CYS A 140 5.14 10.60 -3.63
N ASN A 141 4.63 10.69 -4.86
CA ASN A 141 4.85 11.85 -5.74
C ASN A 141 4.26 13.13 -5.13
N LEU A 142 3.08 13.04 -4.52
CA LEU A 142 2.43 14.16 -3.85
C LEU A 142 3.20 14.68 -2.62
N SER A 143 4.06 13.85 -2.00
CA SER A 143 4.91 14.30 -0.88
C SER A 143 5.91 15.40 -1.28
N TYR A 144 6.20 15.53 -2.59
CA TYR A 144 7.03 16.57 -3.18
C TYR A 144 6.24 17.74 -3.79
N ALA A 145 4.91 17.70 -3.68
CA ALA A 145 4.03 18.68 -4.29
C ALA A 145 3.67 19.82 -3.33
N THR A 146 3.11 20.90 -3.86
CA THR A 146 2.56 21.99 -3.04
C THR A 146 1.26 21.56 -2.37
N VAL A 147 0.90 22.20 -1.26
CA VAL A 147 -0.36 21.91 -0.53
C VAL A 147 -1.59 21.99 -1.44
N GLY A 148 -1.64 22.95 -2.36
CA GLY A 148 -2.75 23.07 -3.32
C GLY A 148 -2.86 21.87 -4.27
N VAL A 149 -1.73 21.31 -4.72
CA VAL A 149 -1.70 20.09 -5.53
C VAL A 149 -2.12 18.89 -4.70
N ILE A 150 -1.62 18.76 -3.47
CA ILE A 150 -2.01 17.68 -2.55
C ILE A 150 -3.52 17.68 -2.29
N MET A 151 -4.12 18.85 -2.05
CA MET A 151 -5.56 18.96 -1.81
C MET A 151 -6.40 18.58 -3.04
N ARG A 152 -5.92 18.88 -4.25
CA ARG A 152 -6.61 18.58 -5.51
C ARG A 152 -6.48 17.10 -5.88
N ASP A 153 -5.27 16.57 -5.84
CA ASP A 153 -4.92 15.27 -6.42
C ASP A 153 -4.92 14.15 -5.37
N GLY A 154 -4.86 14.47 -4.08
CA GLY A 154 -4.88 13.49 -2.99
C GLY A 154 -6.16 12.63 -2.95
N ILE A 155 -7.28 13.13 -3.48
CA ILE A 155 -8.52 12.34 -3.62
C ILE A 155 -8.35 11.20 -4.64
N ALA A 156 -7.50 11.36 -5.65
CA ALA A 156 -7.25 10.31 -6.64
C ALA A 156 -6.57 9.08 -6.01
N VAL A 157 -5.66 9.28 -5.04
CA VAL A 157 -5.05 8.19 -4.26
C VAL A 157 -6.14 7.30 -3.63
N LYS A 158 -7.10 7.91 -2.94
CA LYS A 158 -8.22 7.18 -2.34
C LYS A 158 -9.04 6.45 -3.41
N LYS A 159 -9.39 7.12 -4.51
CA LYS A 159 -10.19 6.52 -5.59
C LYS A 159 -9.53 5.28 -6.19
N TYR A 160 -8.20 5.27 -6.27
CA TYR A 160 -7.45 4.12 -6.78
C TYR A 160 -7.59 2.92 -5.84
N TYR A 161 -7.41 3.12 -4.52
CA TYR A 161 -7.69 2.05 -3.56
C TYR A 161 -9.16 1.60 -3.57
N GLU A 162 -10.12 2.52 -3.72
CA GLU A 162 -11.53 2.16 -3.86
C GLU A 162 -11.79 1.29 -5.09
N LYS A 163 -11.10 1.56 -6.22
CA LYS A 163 -11.18 0.71 -7.42
C LYS A 163 -10.62 -0.69 -7.18
N ALA A 164 -9.47 -0.79 -6.52
CA ALA A 164 -8.91 -2.09 -6.13
C ALA A 164 -9.86 -2.87 -5.21
N LEU A 165 -10.48 -2.20 -4.23
CA LEU A 165 -11.41 -2.82 -3.28
C LEU A 165 -12.79 -3.15 -3.86
N ASN A 166 -13.17 -2.53 -4.98
CA ASN A 166 -14.37 -2.92 -5.71
C ASN A 166 -14.17 -4.26 -6.44
N GLU A 167 -12.96 -4.54 -6.91
CA GLU A 167 -12.59 -5.82 -7.51
C GLU A 167 -12.32 -6.89 -6.43
N ASP A 168 -11.60 -6.54 -5.36
CA ASP A 168 -11.31 -7.42 -4.23
C ASP A 168 -11.53 -6.72 -2.89
N PRO A 169 -12.74 -6.82 -2.30
CA PRO A 169 -13.07 -6.19 -1.02
C PRO A 169 -12.22 -6.65 0.17
N ALA A 170 -11.52 -7.78 0.04
CA ALA A 170 -10.70 -8.40 1.08
C ALA A 170 -9.20 -8.20 0.83
N MET A 171 -8.80 -7.32 -0.10
CA MET A 171 -7.39 -7.04 -0.39
C MET A 171 -6.73 -6.27 0.77
N SER A 172 -6.06 -6.99 1.68
CA SER A 172 -5.42 -6.42 2.88
C SER A 172 -4.46 -5.27 2.56
N TYR A 173 -3.72 -5.38 1.45
CA TYR A 173 -2.84 -4.31 0.97
C TYR A 173 -3.58 -2.98 0.73
N ALA A 174 -4.69 -3.03 -0.03
CA ALA A 174 -5.49 -1.84 -0.32
C ALA A 174 -6.24 -1.34 0.92
N LEU A 175 -6.74 -2.24 1.77
CA LEU A 175 -7.40 -1.90 3.05
C LEU A 175 -6.46 -1.14 3.98
N THR A 176 -5.21 -1.60 4.11
CA THR A 176 -4.19 -0.95 4.94
C THR A 176 -3.87 0.45 4.42
N ASN A 177 -3.69 0.60 3.10
CA ASN A 177 -3.28 1.88 2.54
C ASN A 177 -4.43 2.90 2.45
N ILE A 178 -5.67 2.48 2.18
CA ILE A 178 -6.82 3.39 2.25
C ILE A 178 -7.10 3.84 3.69
N ALA A 179 -6.86 2.98 4.69
CA ALA A 179 -6.97 3.36 6.10
C ALA A 179 -5.99 4.47 6.46
N GLN A 180 -4.73 4.40 5.99
CA GLN A 180 -3.76 5.48 6.16
C GLN A 180 -4.23 6.77 5.51
N TRP A 181 -4.80 6.72 4.29
CA TRP A 181 -5.39 7.91 3.67
C TRP A 181 -6.48 8.52 4.54
N TYR A 182 -7.44 7.72 5.03
CA TYR A 182 -8.49 8.19 5.92
C TYR A 182 -7.96 8.76 7.23
N TYR A 183 -6.86 8.21 7.73
CA TYR A 183 -6.21 8.67 8.95
C TYR A 183 -5.56 10.05 8.77
N PHE A 184 -4.85 10.29 7.66
CA PHE A 184 -4.08 11.52 7.44
C PHE A 184 -4.87 12.63 6.73
N ALA A 185 -5.86 12.29 5.90
CA ALA A 185 -6.65 13.27 5.19
C ALA A 185 -7.45 14.15 6.17
N PRO A 186 -7.59 15.46 5.90
CA PRO A 186 -8.41 16.33 6.72
C PRO A 186 -9.89 15.96 6.56
N SER A 187 -10.71 16.16 7.60
CA SER A 187 -12.14 15.83 7.56
C SER A 187 -12.89 16.54 6.43
N ILE A 188 -12.51 17.79 6.10
CA ILE A 188 -13.08 18.54 4.96
C ILE A 188 -12.80 17.88 3.61
N GLY A 189 -11.68 17.14 3.49
CA GLY A 189 -11.32 16.37 2.30
C GLY A 189 -11.87 14.94 2.31
N GLY A 190 -12.64 14.56 3.32
CA GLY A 190 -13.21 13.21 3.47
C GLY A 190 -12.42 12.26 4.35
N GLY A 191 -11.41 12.75 5.09
CA GLY A 191 -10.72 11.98 6.12
C GLY A 191 -11.65 11.59 7.29
N SER A 192 -11.36 10.46 7.94
CA SER A 192 -12.15 9.94 9.05
C SER A 192 -11.36 8.92 9.86
N LYS A 193 -11.07 9.24 11.14
CA LYS A 193 -10.41 8.29 12.05
C LYS A 193 -11.25 7.03 12.30
N THR A 194 -12.57 7.17 12.35
CA THR A 194 -13.50 6.02 12.47
C THR A 194 -13.35 5.06 11.30
N LYS A 195 -13.42 5.58 10.06
CA LYS A 195 -13.21 4.76 8.86
C LYS A 195 -11.81 4.16 8.83
N ALA A 196 -10.78 4.94 9.19
CA ALA A 196 -9.42 4.42 9.25
C ALA A 196 -9.31 3.18 10.16
N GLY A 197 -9.91 3.25 11.36
CA GLY A 197 -9.98 2.10 12.28
C GLY A 197 -10.69 0.89 11.66
N GLU A 198 -11.89 1.09 11.11
CA GLU A 198 -12.65 0.02 10.43
C GLU A 198 -11.84 -0.65 9.32
N TYR A 199 -11.15 0.14 8.48
CA TYR A 199 -10.34 -0.40 7.39
C TYR A 199 -9.07 -1.12 7.90
N PHE A 200 -8.41 -0.63 8.96
CA PHE A 200 -7.28 -1.33 9.57
C PHE A 200 -7.69 -2.67 10.20
N GLU A 201 -8.82 -2.72 10.90
CA GLU A 201 -9.35 -3.97 11.47
C GLU A 201 -9.68 -4.98 10.36
N ARG A 202 -10.29 -4.51 9.27
CA ARG A 202 -10.53 -5.34 8.08
C ARG A 202 -9.24 -5.85 7.47
N ALA A 203 -8.20 -5.01 7.37
CA ALA A 203 -6.92 -5.42 6.79
C ALA A 203 -6.29 -6.59 7.55
N VAL A 204 -6.37 -6.59 8.89
CA VAL A 204 -5.87 -7.70 9.73
C VAL A 204 -6.73 -8.95 9.54
N ARG A 205 -8.06 -8.81 9.52
CA ARG A 205 -8.98 -9.94 9.36
C ARG A 205 -8.86 -10.61 7.99
N ASP A 206 -8.68 -9.81 6.94
CA ASP A 206 -8.74 -10.27 5.55
C ASP A 206 -7.34 -10.59 4.98
N ALA A 207 -6.26 -10.43 5.77
CA ALA A 207 -4.90 -10.80 5.38
C ALA A 207 -4.78 -12.30 5.06
N ARG A 208 -4.09 -12.61 3.96
CA ARG A 208 -3.98 -13.95 3.38
C ARG A 208 -2.58 -14.54 3.51
N THR A 209 -1.57 -13.70 3.73
CA THR A 209 -0.17 -14.10 3.89
C THR A 209 0.41 -13.58 5.20
N ASP A 210 1.52 -14.15 5.64
CA ASP A 210 2.26 -13.66 6.80
C ASP A 210 2.73 -12.22 6.59
N ALA A 211 3.17 -11.86 5.38
CA ALA A 211 3.57 -10.51 5.05
C ALA A 211 2.40 -9.51 5.13
N GLU A 212 1.23 -9.86 4.59
CA GLU A 212 0.02 -9.03 4.74
C GLU A 212 -0.36 -8.88 6.21
N THR A 213 -0.34 -9.98 6.96
CA THR A 213 -0.65 -10.00 8.40
C THR A 213 0.32 -9.12 9.18
N TYR A 214 1.61 -9.20 8.89
CA TYR A 214 2.67 -8.40 9.51
C TYR A 214 2.41 -6.91 9.36
N PHE A 215 2.23 -6.44 8.12
CA PHE A 215 2.01 -5.01 7.87
C PHE A 215 0.65 -4.54 8.42
N ALA A 216 -0.42 -5.31 8.24
CA ALA A 216 -1.74 -4.94 8.73
C ALA A 216 -1.76 -4.80 10.27
N LYS A 217 -1.12 -5.73 10.99
CA LYS A 217 -1.02 -5.67 12.46
C LYS A 217 -0.18 -4.51 12.94
N ILE A 218 0.93 -4.19 12.27
CA ILE A 218 1.71 -2.98 12.56
C ILE A 218 0.80 -1.76 12.43
N PHE A 219 0.15 -1.54 11.29
CA PHE A 219 -0.62 -0.31 11.12
C PHE A 219 -1.84 -0.21 12.05
N LEU A 220 -2.56 -1.31 12.29
CA LEU A 220 -3.65 -1.32 13.29
C LEU A 220 -3.11 -1.02 14.69
N SER A 221 -1.99 -1.63 15.08
CA SER A 221 -1.34 -1.33 16.36
C SER A 221 -1.05 0.16 16.50
N GLN A 222 -0.51 0.78 15.46
CA GLN A 222 -0.10 2.18 15.49
C GLN A 222 -1.29 3.14 15.47
N PHE A 223 -2.39 2.74 14.85
CA PHE A 223 -3.67 3.44 14.97
C PHE A 223 -4.22 3.37 16.41
N LEU A 224 -4.25 2.17 17.01
CA LEU A 224 -4.74 1.96 18.37
C LEU A 224 -3.86 2.63 19.43
N PHE A 225 -2.56 2.78 19.18
CA PHE A 225 -1.65 3.45 20.12
C PHE A 225 -2.06 4.90 20.42
N ASP A 226 -2.67 5.59 19.45
CA ASP A 226 -3.13 6.96 19.63
C ASP A 226 -4.30 7.07 20.63
N ASP A 227 -5.02 5.96 20.87
CA ASP A 227 -5.99 5.85 21.95
C ASP A 227 -5.34 5.24 23.20
N LYS A 228 -5.27 6.02 24.28
CA LYS A 228 -4.70 5.57 25.56
C LYS A 228 -5.39 4.33 26.12
N ALA A 229 -6.68 4.14 25.85
CA ALA A 229 -7.44 2.97 26.32
C ALA A 229 -7.02 1.68 25.58
N GLN A 230 -6.44 1.80 24.39
CA GLN A 230 -6.12 0.68 23.50
C GLN A 230 -4.62 0.33 23.47
N LYS A 231 -3.80 0.93 24.34
CA LYS A 231 -2.35 0.70 24.37
C LYS A 231 -1.95 -0.77 24.60
N ALA A 232 -2.72 -1.51 25.39
CA ALA A 232 -2.45 -2.92 25.63
C ALA A 232 -2.64 -3.76 24.36
N GLU A 233 -3.76 -3.55 23.63
CA GLU A 233 -4.00 -4.25 22.36
C GLU A 233 -3.01 -3.81 21.28
N SER A 234 -2.65 -2.52 21.24
CA SER A 234 -1.58 -1.99 20.39
C SER A 234 -0.25 -2.73 20.60
N ALA A 235 0.17 -2.92 21.85
CA ALA A 235 1.41 -3.63 22.17
C ALA A 235 1.34 -5.12 21.76
N LYS A 236 0.21 -5.79 22.06
CA LYS A 236 -0.03 -7.18 21.69
C LYS A 236 0.05 -7.40 20.18
N LEU A 237 -0.57 -6.54 19.39
CA LEU A 237 -0.52 -6.61 17.91
C LEU A 237 0.91 -6.45 17.37
N LEU A 238 1.74 -5.61 18.00
CA LEU A 238 3.17 -5.53 17.62
C LEU A 238 3.92 -6.80 17.96
N ASP A 239 3.69 -7.39 19.13
CA ASP A 239 4.36 -8.64 19.51
C ASP A 239 3.95 -9.80 18.59
N GLU A 240 2.68 -9.83 18.17
CA GLU A 240 2.20 -10.79 17.17
C GLU A 240 2.82 -10.56 15.79
N ALA A 241 3.06 -9.31 15.37
CA ALA A 241 3.78 -9.02 14.14
C ALA A 241 5.27 -9.42 14.26
N ASP A 242 5.90 -9.18 15.41
CA ASP A 242 7.30 -9.53 15.72
C ASP A 242 7.53 -11.05 15.63
N ALA A 243 6.50 -11.82 15.99
CA ALA A 243 6.55 -13.28 15.90
C ALA A 243 6.61 -13.81 14.45
N LEU A 244 6.08 -13.06 13.48
CA LEU A 244 6.11 -13.41 12.05
C LEU A 244 7.48 -13.14 11.41
N GLN A 245 8.24 -12.18 11.96
CA GLN A 245 9.55 -11.79 11.47
C GLN A 245 10.53 -11.65 12.66
N ARG A 246 11.02 -12.80 13.14
CA ARG A 246 11.87 -12.83 14.34
C ARG A 246 13.18 -12.06 14.13
N GLY A 247 13.47 -11.14 15.04
CA GLY A 247 14.75 -10.42 15.08
C GLY A 247 14.80 -9.18 14.19
N GLY A 248 13.65 -8.67 13.75
CA GLY A 248 13.56 -7.44 12.96
C GLY A 248 13.92 -6.18 13.74
N SER A 249 14.75 -5.33 13.17
CA SER A 249 15.07 -4.01 13.72
C SER A 249 13.88 -3.05 13.70
N TYR A 250 12.93 -3.27 12.77
CA TYR A 250 11.81 -2.36 12.54
C TYR A 250 10.78 -2.34 13.68
N ILE A 251 10.33 -3.49 14.17
CA ILE A 251 9.40 -3.54 15.31
C ILE A 251 10.08 -3.05 16.59
N ALA A 252 11.36 -3.37 16.79
CA ALA A 252 12.14 -2.81 17.89
C ALA A 252 12.20 -1.27 17.82
N TRP A 253 12.37 -0.71 16.62
CA TRP A 253 12.30 0.73 16.38
C TRP A 253 10.90 1.29 16.69
N ILE A 254 9.82 0.67 16.22
CA ILE A 254 8.45 1.11 16.52
C ILE A 254 8.19 1.09 18.04
N LYS A 255 8.61 0.05 18.74
CA LYS A 255 8.52 -0.03 20.21
C LYS A 255 9.27 1.12 20.88
N LYS A 256 10.42 1.54 20.34
CA LYS A 256 11.17 2.72 20.80
C LYS A 256 10.42 4.03 20.57
N VAL A 257 9.81 4.21 19.40
CA VAL A 257 8.96 5.36 19.06
C VAL A 257 7.74 5.43 20.00
N ASN A 258 7.07 4.29 20.24
CA ASN A 258 5.96 4.16 21.18
C ASN A 258 6.39 4.53 22.62
N LYS A 259 7.58 4.11 23.06
CA LYS A 259 8.13 4.49 24.37
C LYS A 259 8.32 6.01 24.50
N ALA A 260 8.71 6.68 23.41
CA ALA A 260 8.82 8.14 23.36
C ALA A 260 7.45 8.86 23.35
N GLY A 261 6.34 8.11 23.25
CA GLY A 261 4.98 8.62 23.34
C GLY A 261 4.36 9.01 22.01
N TYR A 262 4.90 8.51 20.89
CA TYR A 262 4.37 8.71 19.55
C TYR A 262 4.01 7.37 18.93
N SER A 263 2.94 7.32 18.12
CA SER A 263 2.77 6.22 17.17
C SER A 263 3.69 6.42 15.96
N LEU A 264 3.94 5.35 15.22
CA LEU A 264 4.62 5.41 13.90
C LEU A 264 3.91 6.38 12.93
N LEU A 265 2.58 6.42 12.96
CA LEU A 265 1.78 7.32 12.12
C LEU A 265 2.09 8.79 12.45
N GLN A 266 2.18 9.12 13.73
CA GLN A 266 2.58 10.46 14.18
C GLN A 266 4.03 10.79 13.86
N TYR A 267 4.95 9.82 14.07
CA TYR A 267 6.36 9.96 13.71
C TYR A 267 6.52 10.35 12.23
N ASN A 268 5.84 9.63 11.35
CA ASN A 268 5.85 9.89 9.90
C ASN A 268 5.19 11.23 9.53
N ALA A 269 4.00 11.53 10.05
CA ALA A 269 3.29 12.77 9.73
C ALA A 269 4.04 14.03 10.17
N LYS A 270 4.75 13.95 11.30
CA LYS A 270 5.56 15.05 11.84
C LYS A 270 6.97 15.12 11.23
N LYS A 271 7.31 14.20 10.31
CA LYS A 271 8.64 14.07 9.70
C LYS A 271 9.75 14.04 10.76
N MET A 272 9.50 13.31 11.84
CA MET A 272 10.46 13.18 12.92
C MET A 272 11.68 12.36 12.48
N THR A 273 12.79 12.58 13.16
CA THR A 273 14.05 11.87 12.96
C THR A 273 14.36 10.96 14.16
N PRO A 274 15.29 10.00 14.02
CA PRO A 274 15.76 9.21 15.15
C PRO A 274 16.25 10.08 16.33
N ASP A 275 16.94 11.17 16.05
CA ASP A 275 17.42 12.12 17.05
C ASP A 275 16.28 12.76 17.86
N ASP A 276 15.13 13.02 17.24
CA ASP A 276 13.96 13.57 17.95
C ASP A 276 13.42 12.56 18.99
N ILE A 277 13.49 11.27 18.67
CA ILE A 277 13.10 10.18 19.56
C ILE A 277 14.12 10.04 20.69
N GLU A 278 15.42 10.06 20.42
CA GLU A 278 16.45 10.00 21.47
C GLU A 278 16.33 11.17 22.45
N LYS A 279 16.18 12.41 21.93
CA LYS A 279 16.01 13.62 22.76
C LYS A 279 14.76 13.52 23.65
N LYS A 280 13.68 12.94 23.14
CA LYS A 280 12.44 12.76 23.91
C LYS A 280 12.62 11.77 25.05
N LEU A 281 13.28 10.64 24.78
CA LEU A 281 13.56 9.60 25.77
C LEU A 281 14.52 10.09 26.86
N ALA A 282 15.58 10.82 26.50
CA ALA A 282 16.52 11.40 27.46
C ALA A 282 15.80 12.31 28.48
N LYS A 283 14.96 13.23 28.00
CA LYS A 283 14.19 14.14 28.87
C LYS A 283 13.23 13.42 29.83
N GLN A 284 12.69 12.28 29.41
CA GLN A 284 11.81 11.48 30.27
C GLN A 284 12.59 10.83 31.41
N ASN A 285 13.82 10.40 31.16
CA ASN A 285 14.68 9.79 32.18
C ASN A 285 15.18 10.82 33.20
N ASP A 286 15.38 12.07 32.80
CA ASP A 286 15.79 13.17 33.71
C ASP A 286 14.65 13.69 34.60
N SER A 287 13.41 13.23 34.38
CA SER A 287 12.21 13.66 35.11
C SER A 287 11.78 12.69 36.23
N PHE A 288 12.61 11.68 36.52
CA PHE A 288 12.45 10.71 37.61
C PHE A 288 13.63 10.80 38.58
#